data_AF-A0A7S2RZ92-F1
#
_entry.id   AF-A0A7S2RZ92-F1
#
_cell.length_a   1.000
_cell.length_b   1.000
_cell.length_c   1.000
_cell.angle_alpha   90.00
_cell.angle_beta   90.00
_cell.angle_gamma   90.00
#
_symmetry.space_group_name_H-M   'P 1'
#
loop_
_entity.id
_entity.type
_entity.pdbx_description
1 polymer ?
#
loop_
_entity_poly.entity_id
_entity_poly.type
_entity_poly.pdbx_seq_one_letter_code
_entity_poly.pdbx_strand_id
1 'polypeptide(L)'
;CLSPSQGTPGKVTVEVIGVVDQAGHSSNFVRIEASEDTFMFTPPMIIEAVSPTNGVVQGGTKLTVKLSRELLEEERNGVLLCRFGGRTEEVSAQVVSPTELACTTPPVGVVGFVSFEVSTNDGIDFHSSESALFEVRERHQVSSLWPSNGPVHGGSLIYVTGTQFHNSTSIKCMFGEEDSTD
;
A
#
# COMPACT_ATOMS: atom_id res chain seq x y z
N CYS A 1 -7.60 -7.98 25.67
CA CYS A 1 -7.96 -6.59 26.03
C CYS A 1 -7.63 -5.69 24.84
N LEU A 2 -8.33 -4.56 24.69
CA LEU A 2 -7.94 -3.52 23.73
C LEU A 2 -7.17 -2.44 24.50
N SER A 3 -6.12 -1.89 23.90
CA SER A 3 -5.42 -0.75 24.48
C SER A 3 -6.34 0.47 24.53
N PRO A 4 -6.27 1.29 25.59
CA PRO A 4 -7.02 2.54 25.64
C PRO A 4 -6.37 3.60 24.75
N SER A 5 -7.10 4.67 24.43
CA SER A 5 -6.50 5.84 23.80
C SER A 5 -5.56 6.56 24.77
N GLN A 6 -4.36 6.92 24.30
CA GLN A 6 -3.42 7.78 25.00
C GLN A 6 -3.17 9.05 24.19
N GLY A 7 -3.08 10.20 24.88
CA GLY A 7 -2.83 11.49 24.23
C GLY A 7 -1.36 11.75 23.90
N THR A 8 -0.45 10.95 24.45
CA THR A 8 0.99 11.12 24.28
C THR A 8 1.65 9.80 23.86
N PRO A 9 2.49 9.80 22.82
CA PRO A 9 3.30 8.64 22.46
C PRO A 9 4.27 8.24 23.59
N GLY A 10 4.56 6.94 23.72
CA GLY A 10 5.51 6.45 24.72
C GLY A 10 5.37 4.97 25.07
N LYS A 11 6.42 4.42 25.69
CA LYS A 11 6.43 3.05 26.23
C LYS A 11 5.75 3.02 27.60
N VAL A 12 4.89 2.04 27.81
CA VAL A 12 4.25 1.75 29.09
C VAL A 12 4.38 0.27 29.42
N THR A 13 4.48 -0.07 30.70
CA THR A 13 4.33 -1.46 31.14
C THR A 13 2.85 -1.84 31.19
N VAL A 14 2.54 -3.08 30.86
CA VAL A 14 1.17 -3.61 30.97
C VAL A 14 1.07 -4.39 32.29
N GLU A 15 0.15 -3.97 33.16
CA GLU A 15 -0.15 -4.66 34.42
C GLU A 15 -1.46 -5.44 34.29
N VAL A 16 -1.43 -6.72 34.68
CA VAL A 16 -2.64 -7.55 34.81
C VAL A 16 -3.14 -7.46 36.24
N ILE A 17 -4.37 -6.99 36.39
CA ILE A 17 -5.06 -6.89 37.67
C ILE A 17 -6.26 -7.84 37.70
N GLY A 18 -6.57 -8.40 38.86
CA GLY A 18 -7.72 -9.28 39.02
C GLY A 18 -8.17 -9.40 40.46
N VAL A 19 -9.22 -10.16 40.71
CA VAL A 19 -9.80 -10.36 42.05
C VAL A 19 -9.28 -11.67 42.63
N VAL A 20 -8.66 -11.61 43.82
CA VAL A 20 -8.08 -12.77 44.51
C VAL A 20 -9.02 -13.22 45.63
N ASP A 21 -10.21 -13.71 45.27
CA ASP A 21 -11.13 -14.33 46.23
C ASP A 21 -11.90 -15.46 45.53
N GLN A 22 -11.90 -16.66 46.13
CA GLN A 22 -12.66 -17.83 45.65
C GLN A 22 -14.19 -17.66 45.78
N ALA A 23 -14.66 -16.64 46.48
CA ALA A 23 -16.06 -16.27 46.60
C ALA A 23 -16.47 -15.11 45.67
N GLY A 24 -15.55 -14.42 45.00
CA GLY A 24 -15.88 -13.32 44.07
C GLY A 24 -16.51 -12.08 44.73
N HIS A 25 -16.33 -11.87 46.04
CA HIS A 25 -17.01 -10.80 46.79
C HIS A 25 -16.14 -9.56 47.07
N SER A 26 -14.87 -9.54 46.66
CA SER A 26 -14.02 -8.36 46.78
C SER A 26 -14.12 -7.46 45.53
N SER A 27 -14.53 -6.20 45.71
CA SER A 27 -14.54 -5.18 44.64
C SER A 27 -13.16 -4.58 44.34
N ASN A 28 -12.11 -5.03 45.03
CA ASN A 28 -10.77 -4.48 44.89
C ASN A 28 -9.93 -5.34 43.96
N PHE A 29 -9.54 -4.77 42.82
CA PHE A 29 -8.55 -5.35 41.93
C PHE A 29 -7.18 -5.32 42.62
N VAL A 30 -6.53 -6.48 42.68
CA VAL A 30 -5.15 -6.62 43.15
C VAL A 30 -4.25 -6.84 41.93
N ARG A 31 -3.04 -6.29 41.98
CA ARG A 31 -2.00 -6.56 40.98
C ARG A 31 -1.64 -8.03 41.02
N ILE A 32 -1.77 -8.70 39.88
CA ILE A 32 -1.37 -10.10 39.73
C ILE A 32 0.09 -10.12 39.29
N GLU A 33 0.36 -9.48 38.14
CA GLU A 33 1.65 -9.54 37.49
C GLU A 33 1.83 -8.33 36.57
N ALA A 34 3.07 -7.83 36.47
CA ALA A 34 3.46 -6.85 35.47
C ALA A 34 4.23 -7.55 34.36
N SER A 35 3.95 -7.16 33.11
CA SER A 35 4.74 -7.60 31.96
C SER A 35 6.19 -7.13 32.08
N GLU A 36 7.14 -8.01 31.75
CA GLU A 36 8.56 -7.63 31.57
C GLU A 36 8.75 -6.80 30.30
N ASP A 37 7.88 -7.00 29.31
CA ASP A 37 7.84 -6.23 28.06
C ASP A 37 7.01 -4.94 28.19
N THR A 38 7.34 -3.97 27.33
CA THR A 38 6.62 -2.69 27.23
C THR A 38 5.72 -2.63 26.01
N PHE A 39 4.56 -1.99 26.13
CA PHE A 39 3.70 -1.59 25.04
C PHE A 39 4.04 -0.16 24.58
N MET A 40 4.14 0.06 23.27
CA MET A 40 4.47 1.37 22.69
C MET A 40 3.24 2.04 22.08
N PHE A 41 2.85 3.22 22.57
CA PHE A 41 1.93 4.11 21.87
C PHE A 41 2.70 4.93 20.84
N THR A 42 2.46 4.70 19.56
CA THR A 42 3.12 5.44 18.46
C THR A 42 2.31 6.68 18.06
N PRO A 43 2.95 7.74 17.54
CA PRO A 43 2.22 8.84 16.93
C PRO A 43 1.47 8.36 15.68
N PRO A 44 0.32 8.99 15.34
CA PRO A 44 -0.51 8.55 14.22
C PRO A 44 0.30 8.53 12.92
N MET A 45 0.10 7.49 12.12
CA MET A 45 0.66 7.35 10.78
C MET A 45 -0.39 7.75 9.75
N ILE A 46 -0.04 8.66 8.84
CA ILE A 46 -0.91 9.09 7.74
C ILE A 46 -0.18 8.85 6.43
N ILE A 47 -0.91 8.34 5.44
CA ILE A 47 -0.45 8.24 4.05
C ILE A 47 -0.67 9.59 3.37
N GLU A 48 0.41 10.30 3.07
CA GLU A 48 0.34 11.60 2.38
C GLU A 48 0.07 11.43 0.89
N ALA A 49 0.74 10.46 0.26
CA ALA A 49 0.65 10.23 -1.17
C ALA A 49 1.01 8.79 -1.54
N VAL A 50 0.45 8.33 -2.65
CA VAL A 50 0.83 7.09 -3.34
C VAL A 50 1.11 7.41 -4.80
N SER A 51 2.22 6.89 -5.34
CA SER A 51 2.62 7.13 -6.73
C SER A 51 3.20 5.85 -7.35
N PRO A 52 2.75 5.42 -8.54
CA PRO A 52 1.60 5.96 -9.27
C PRO A 52 0.27 5.75 -8.54
N THR A 53 -0.76 6.51 -8.91
CA THR A 53 -2.13 6.38 -8.35
C THR A 53 -2.99 5.36 -9.09
N ASN A 54 -2.42 4.66 -10.07
CA ASN A 54 -3.10 3.62 -10.83
C ASN A 54 -2.15 2.46 -11.18
N GLY A 55 -2.75 1.32 -11.51
CA GLY A 55 -2.03 0.11 -11.90
C GLY A 55 -2.93 -0.87 -12.65
N VAL A 56 -2.37 -2.03 -13.00
CA VAL A 56 -3.10 -3.03 -13.79
C VAL A 56 -3.72 -4.10 -12.90
N VAL A 57 -4.87 -4.63 -13.32
CA VAL A 57 -5.66 -5.68 -12.64
C VAL A 57 -4.85 -6.94 -12.32
N GLN A 58 -3.84 -7.28 -13.14
CA GLN A 58 -2.96 -8.42 -12.88
C GLN A 58 -1.91 -8.17 -11.78
N GLY A 59 -1.84 -6.95 -11.23
CA GLY A 59 -0.79 -6.55 -10.29
C GLY A 59 0.55 -6.26 -10.96
N GLY A 60 1.59 -6.14 -10.14
CA GLY A 60 2.97 -5.88 -10.58
C GLY A 60 3.32 -4.40 -10.70
N THR A 61 2.42 -3.49 -10.34
CA THR A 61 2.71 -2.05 -10.35
C THR A 61 3.52 -1.71 -9.10
N LYS A 62 4.75 -1.21 -9.28
CA LYS A 62 5.60 -0.74 -8.18
C LYS A 62 5.13 0.64 -7.73
N LEU A 63 4.75 0.74 -6.47
CA LEU A 63 4.29 1.98 -5.83
C LEU A 63 5.36 2.51 -4.88
N THR A 64 5.44 3.83 -4.79
CA THR A 64 6.09 4.57 -3.72
C THR A 64 5.00 5.23 -2.87
N VAL A 65 5.08 5.03 -1.56
CA VAL A 65 4.12 5.52 -0.57
C VAL A 65 4.84 6.50 0.34
N LYS A 66 4.32 7.72 0.43
CA LYS A 66 4.86 8.77 1.29
C LYS A 66 4.09 8.84 2.60
N LEU A 67 4.83 8.80 3.70
CA LEU A 67 4.31 8.84 5.07
C LEU A 67 4.41 10.24 5.66
N SER A 68 3.52 10.57 6.59
CA SER A 68 3.47 11.88 7.27
C SER A 68 4.58 12.12 8.27
N ARG A 69 5.30 11.06 8.66
CA ARG A 69 6.42 11.11 9.59
C ARG A 69 7.41 9.99 9.27
N GLU A 70 8.60 10.11 9.86
CA GLU A 70 9.59 9.04 9.78
C GLU A 70 9.13 7.79 10.54
N LEU A 71 9.54 6.63 10.04
CA LEU A 71 9.35 5.35 10.72
C LEU A 71 10.23 5.28 11.96
N LEU A 72 9.63 4.91 13.08
CA LEU A 72 10.34 4.59 14.31
C LEU A 72 11.22 3.36 14.08
N GLU A 73 12.25 3.19 14.91
CA GLU A 73 13.16 2.04 14.80
C GLU A 73 12.41 0.72 14.98
N GLU A 74 11.45 0.67 15.90
CA GLU A 74 10.65 -0.54 16.13
C GLU A 74 9.77 -0.88 14.92
N GLU A 75 9.15 0.12 14.28
CA GLU A 75 8.31 -0.06 13.08
C GLU A 75 9.16 -0.55 11.89
N ARG A 76 10.38 -0.02 11.76
CA ARG A 76 11.32 -0.37 10.68
C ARG A 76 11.84 -1.80 10.80
N ASN A 77 11.96 -2.31 12.02
CA ASN A 77 12.42 -3.66 12.31
C ASN A 77 11.29 -4.70 12.25
N GLY A 78 10.03 -4.26 12.20
CA GLY A 78 8.85 -5.10 12.03
C GLY A 78 8.49 -5.36 10.56
N VAL A 79 7.33 -5.99 10.35
CA VAL A 79 6.76 -6.24 9.04
C VAL A 79 5.88 -5.07 8.61
N LEU A 80 6.25 -4.47 7.49
CA LEU A 80 5.50 -3.40 6.84
C LEU A 80 4.64 -4.01 5.73
N LEU A 81 3.36 -3.63 5.67
CA LEU A 81 2.41 -4.18 4.71
C LEU A 81 1.65 -3.06 3.98
N CYS A 82 1.47 -3.22 2.67
CA CYS A 82 0.48 -2.49 1.89
C CYS A 82 -0.73 -3.39 1.65
N ARG A 83 -1.93 -2.81 1.64
CA ARG A 83 -3.17 -3.54 1.44
C ARG A 83 -4.10 -2.84 0.44
N PHE A 84 -4.75 -3.62 -0.41
CA PHE A 84 -5.56 -3.13 -1.52
C PHE A 84 -6.97 -3.72 -1.50
N GLY A 85 -8.02 -2.91 -1.63
CA GLY A 85 -9.38 -3.39 -1.91
C GLY A 85 -10.05 -4.29 -0.86
N GLY A 86 -9.40 -4.61 0.26
CA GLY A 86 -9.95 -5.47 1.30
C GLY A 86 -8.87 -6.12 2.16
N ARG A 87 -9.27 -7.08 3.01
CA ARG A 87 -8.38 -7.76 3.97
C ARG A 87 -7.48 -8.85 3.35
N THR A 88 -7.67 -9.20 2.08
CA THR A 88 -7.07 -10.41 1.49
C THR A 88 -5.88 -10.10 0.59
N GLU A 89 -5.73 -8.86 0.14
CA GLU A 89 -4.73 -8.45 -0.84
C GLU A 89 -3.60 -7.64 -0.17
N GLU A 90 -2.88 -8.32 0.71
CA GLU A 90 -1.75 -7.76 1.46
C GLU A 90 -0.41 -8.13 0.80
N VAL A 91 0.51 -7.18 0.75
CA VAL A 91 1.86 -7.37 0.21
C VAL A 91 2.89 -6.72 1.12
N SER A 92 4.07 -7.32 1.19
CA SER A 92 5.19 -6.73 1.92
C SER A 92 5.60 -5.39 1.33
N ALA A 93 5.83 -4.41 2.21
CA ALA A 93 6.42 -3.13 1.88
C ALA A 93 7.88 -3.08 2.32
N GLN A 94 8.69 -2.32 1.60
CA GLN A 94 10.11 -2.13 1.86
C GLN A 94 10.39 -0.66 2.12
N VAL A 95 11.27 -0.37 3.08
CA VAL A 95 11.69 1.00 3.37
C VAL A 95 12.62 1.49 2.25
N VAL A 96 12.25 2.61 1.64
CA VAL A 96 13.07 3.28 0.61
C VAL A 96 13.83 4.46 1.23
N SER A 97 13.15 5.22 2.07
CA SER A 97 13.71 6.33 2.82
C SER A 97 12.99 6.45 4.18
N PRO A 98 13.45 7.29 5.13
CA PRO A 98 12.82 7.40 6.44
C PRO A 98 11.31 7.64 6.41
N THR A 99 10.79 8.30 5.37
CA THR A 99 9.37 8.64 5.19
C THR A 99 8.73 7.96 3.97
N GLU A 100 9.40 6.99 3.33
CA GLU A 100 8.88 6.36 2.12
C GLU A 100 8.97 4.83 2.16
N LEU A 101 7.89 4.20 1.72
CA LEU A 101 7.79 2.77 1.49
C LEU A 101 7.64 2.48 0.01
N ALA A 102 8.13 1.32 -0.42
CA ALA A 102 7.82 0.73 -1.71
C ALA A 102 7.06 -0.57 -1.54
N CYS A 103 6.01 -0.76 -2.31
CA CYS A 103 5.29 -2.02 -2.40
C CYS A 103 4.84 -2.28 -3.84
N THR A 104 4.63 -3.55 -4.18
CA THR A 104 4.20 -3.95 -5.53
C THR A 104 2.78 -4.46 -5.46
N THR A 105 1.89 -3.92 -6.28
CA THR A 105 0.47 -4.30 -6.24
C THR A 105 0.29 -5.80 -6.50
N PRO A 106 -0.54 -6.50 -5.70
CA PRO A 106 -0.95 -7.86 -6.02
C PRO A 106 -1.95 -7.83 -7.19
N PRO A 107 -2.25 -9.00 -7.80
CA PRO A 107 -3.43 -9.11 -8.66
C PRO A 107 -4.68 -8.75 -7.87
N VAL A 108 -5.50 -7.84 -8.40
CA VAL A 108 -6.76 -7.42 -7.80
C VAL A 108 -7.88 -7.89 -8.71
N GLY A 109 -8.87 -8.61 -8.20
CA GLY A 109 -9.91 -9.25 -9.03
C GLY A 109 -10.93 -8.29 -9.65
N VAL A 110 -10.79 -6.98 -9.43
CA VAL A 110 -11.77 -5.96 -9.83
C VAL A 110 -11.08 -4.74 -10.44
N VAL A 111 -11.72 -4.19 -11.48
CA VAL A 111 -11.33 -2.92 -12.12
C VAL A 111 -12.09 -1.78 -11.43
N GLY A 112 -11.45 -0.62 -11.29
CA GLY A 112 -12.01 0.57 -10.65
C GLY A 112 -11.20 1.03 -9.45
N PHE A 113 -11.76 1.94 -8.66
CA PHE A 113 -11.11 2.43 -7.45
C PHE A 113 -11.18 1.39 -6.33
N VAL A 114 -10.04 1.15 -5.71
CA VAL A 114 -9.91 0.29 -4.52
C VAL A 114 -9.30 1.08 -3.37
N SER A 115 -9.63 0.67 -2.14
CA SER A 115 -9.00 1.22 -0.95
C SER A 115 -7.51 0.88 -0.94
N PHE A 116 -6.71 1.78 -0.37
CA PHE A 116 -5.29 1.58 -0.13
C PHE A 116 -4.98 1.87 1.33
N GLU A 117 -4.31 0.94 1.99
CA GLU A 117 -3.97 1.03 3.40
C GLU A 117 -2.54 0.55 3.65
N VAL A 118 -1.93 1.04 4.71
CA VAL A 118 -0.59 0.64 5.15
C VAL A 118 -0.63 0.22 6.61
N SER A 119 0.05 -0.88 6.94
CA SER A 119 0.35 -1.28 8.30
C SER A 119 1.84 -1.10 8.57
N THR A 120 2.15 -0.51 9.73
CA THR A 120 3.53 -0.34 10.21
C THR A 120 3.82 -1.11 11.50
N ASN A 121 2.91 -2.01 11.90
CA ASN A 121 2.99 -2.81 13.11
C ASN A 121 2.52 -4.25 12.88
N ASP A 122 3.15 -4.94 11.91
CA ASP A 122 2.99 -6.38 11.70
C ASP A 122 1.56 -6.83 11.33
N GLY A 123 0.79 -5.95 10.69
CA GLY A 123 -0.57 -6.23 10.24
C GLY A 123 -1.62 -6.09 11.33
N ILE A 124 -1.27 -5.49 12.47
CA ILE A 124 -2.21 -5.27 13.58
C ILE A 124 -3.15 -4.12 13.25
N ASP A 125 -2.59 -2.96 12.89
CA ASP A 125 -3.34 -1.74 12.57
C ASP A 125 -3.08 -1.30 11.13
N PHE A 126 -4.12 -0.79 10.49
CA PHE A 126 -4.05 -0.29 9.11
C PHE A 126 -4.50 1.16 9.05
N HIS A 127 -3.69 1.96 8.36
CA HIS A 127 -3.92 3.37 8.13
C HIS A 127 -4.39 3.56 6.70
N SER A 128 -5.60 4.09 6.53
CA SER A 128 -6.15 4.51 5.24
C SER A 128 -5.92 6.00 5.01
N SER A 129 -5.94 6.43 3.77
CA SER A 129 -6.06 7.86 3.43
C SER A 129 -7.21 8.07 2.44
N GLU A 130 -8.09 9.03 2.74
CA GLU A 130 -9.19 9.40 1.84
C GLU A 130 -8.68 10.01 0.53
N SER A 131 -7.48 10.59 0.52
CA SER A 131 -6.85 11.17 -0.67
C SER A 131 -6.03 10.17 -1.47
N ALA A 132 -5.74 8.98 -0.94
CA ALA A 132 -4.91 7.97 -1.58
C ALA A 132 -5.74 6.80 -2.13
N LEU A 133 -6.73 7.10 -2.97
CA LEU A 133 -7.43 6.04 -3.74
C LEU A 133 -6.50 5.51 -4.83
N PHE A 134 -6.51 4.18 -5.02
CA PHE A 134 -5.77 3.52 -6.08
C PHE A 134 -6.72 3.03 -7.17
N GLU A 135 -6.47 3.42 -8.43
CA GLU A 135 -7.29 3.00 -9.55
C GLU A 135 -6.70 1.77 -10.25
N VAL A 136 -7.43 0.66 -10.20
CA VAL A 136 -7.09 -0.55 -10.94
C VAL A 136 -7.69 -0.47 -12.33
N ARG A 137 -6.84 -0.59 -13.35
CA ARG A 137 -7.22 -0.53 -14.76
C ARG A 137 -6.91 -1.84 -15.47
N GLU A 138 -7.52 -2.02 -16.64
CA GLU A 138 -7.13 -3.11 -17.52
C GLU A 138 -5.79 -2.82 -18.21
N ARG A 139 -5.09 -3.89 -18.59
CA ARG A 139 -3.84 -3.80 -19.33
C ARG A 139 -4.14 -3.59 -20.82
N HIS A 140 -3.52 -2.57 -21.42
CA HIS A 140 -3.46 -2.40 -22.87
C HIS A 140 -2.79 -3.61 -23.52
N GLN A 141 -3.40 -4.20 -24.54
CA GLN A 141 -2.82 -5.34 -25.26
C GLN A 141 -2.79 -5.03 -26.75
N VAL A 142 -1.60 -5.04 -27.35
CA VAL A 142 -1.42 -4.99 -28.81
C VAL A 142 -1.63 -6.40 -29.36
N SER A 143 -2.47 -6.56 -30.39
CA SER A 143 -2.70 -7.84 -31.08
C SER A 143 -1.98 -7.94 -32.41
N SER A 144 -1.97 -6.86 -33.20
CA SER A 144 -1.28 -6.85 -34.50
C SER A 144 -0.98 -5.43 -34.96
N LEU A 145 -0.07 -5.33 -35.92
CA LEU A 145 0.26 -4.09 -36.62
C LEU A 145 0.22 -4.31 -38.12
N TRP A 146 -0.14 -3.27 -38.87
CA TRP A 146 -0.13 -3.28 -40.33
C TRP A 146 0.09 -1.87 -40.89
N PRO A 147 0.95 -1.66 -41.90
CA PRO A 147 1.84 -2.65 -42.52
C PRO A 147 2.99 -3.06 -41.57
N SER A 148 3.56 -4.24 -41.78
CA SER A 148 4.69 -4.78 -40.99
C SER A 148 6.06 -4.35 -41.48
N ASN A 149 6.12 -3.55 -42.53
CA ASN A 149 7.34 -3.03 -43.13
C ASN A 149 7.07 -1.66 -43.77
N GLY A 150 8.10 -0.83 -43.84
CA GLY A 150 8.06 0.49 -44.44
C GLY A 150 9.43 0.89 -45.00
N PRO A 151 9.51 2.01 -45.73
CA PRO A 151 10.77 2.52 -46.26
C PRO A 151 11.67 3.06 -45.15
N VAL A 152 12.99 2.98 -45.33
CA VAL A 152 14.00 3.45 -44.37
C VAL A 152 13.89 4.95 -44.06
N HIS A 153 13.32 5.73 -44.99
CA HIS A 153 13.11 7.18 -44.82
C HIS A 153 11.83 7.52 -44.05
N GLY A 154 11.07 6.53 -43.56
CA GLY A 154 9.86 6.75 -42.76
C GLY A 154 8.63 7.16 -43.58
N GLY A 155 7.62 7.70 -42.90
CA GLY A 155 6.38 8.20 -43.51
C GLY A 155 5.27 7.16 -43.73
N SER A 156 5.45 5.93 -43.25
CA SER A 156 4.38 4.91 -43.29
C SER A 156 3.40 5.11 -42.15
N LEU A 157 2.12 5.28 -42.46
CA LEU A 157 1.05 5.22 -41.47
C LEU A 157 0.87 3.76 -41.03
N ILE A 158 1.07 3.49 -39.74
CA ILE A 158 0.94 2.16 -39.15
C ILE A 158 -0.33 2.09 -38.32
N TYR A 159 -1.13 1.07 -38.60
CA TYR A 159 -2.33 0.72 -37.85
C TYR A 159 -1.96 -0.31 -36.80
N VAL A 160 -2.18 0.03 -35.53
CA VAL A 160 -2.03 -0.88 -34.40
C VAL A 160 -3.42 -1.30 -33.96
N THR A 161 -3.65 -2.61 -33.87
CA THR A 161 -4.90 -3.17 -33.34
C THR A 161 -4.64 -3.84 -32.00
N GLY A 162 -5.65 -3.87 -31.16
CA GLY A 162 -5.64 -4.59 -29.89
C GLY A 162 -6.79 -4.16 -28.98
N THR A 163 -6.67 -4.44 -27.68
CA THR A 163 -7.74 -4.24 -26.71
C THR A 163 -7.36 -3.25 -25.62
N GLN A 164 -8.39 -2.64 -25.03
CA GLN A 164 -8.26 -1.65 -23.95
C GLN A 164 -7.44 -0.41 -24.33
N PHE A 165 -7.35 -0.11 -25.63
CA PHE A 165 -6.91 1.19 -26.10
C PHE A 165 -8.03 2.22 -25.90
N HIS A 166 -7.77 3.20 -25.04
CA HIS A 166 -8.60 4.38 -24.88
C HIS A 166 -7.98 5.54 -25.63
N ASN A 167 -8.80 6.48 -26.11
CA ASN A 167 -8.31 7.68 -26.76
C ASN A 167 -7.53 8.52 -25.73
N SER A 168 -6.21 8.50 -25.81
CA SER A 168 -5.30 9.17 -24.88
C SER A 168 -4.09 9.69 -25.62
N THR A 169 -3.68 10.92 -25.30
CA THR A 169 -2.43 11.53 -25.79
C THR A 169 -1.18 10.89 -25.17
N SER A 170 -1.34 10.01 -24.17
CA SER A 170 -0.23 9.29 -23.54
C SER A 170 0.19 8.03 -24.30
N ILE A 171 -0.53 7.65 -25.37
CA ILE A 171 -0.21 6.46 -26.17
C ILE A 171 0.46 6.93 -27.45
N LYS A 172 1.69 6.47 -27.68
CA LYS A 172 2.48 6.76 -28.87
C LYS A 172 3.15 5.49 -29.38
N CYS A 173 3.44 5.46 -30.67
CA CYS A 173 4.26 4.39 -31.24
C CYS A 173 5.73 4.73 -31.01
N MET A 174 6.52 3.73 -30.64
CA MET A 174 7.98 3.83 -30.55
C MET A 174 8.61 2.82 -31.50
N PHE A 175 9.60 3.26 -32.26
CA PHE A 175 10.34 2.46 -33.23
C PHE A 175 11.80 2.33 -32.75
N GLY A 176 12.09 1.25 -32.02
CA GLY A 176 13.38 1.12 -31.35
C GLY A 176 13.54 2.19 -30.26
N GLU A 177 14.52 3.06 -30.41
CA GLU A 177 14.78 4.19 -29.49
C GLU A 177 14.17 5.52 -29.97
N GLU A 178 13.56 5.56 -31.15
CA GLU A 178 12.96 6.78 -31.73
C GLU A 178 11.44 6.83 -31.52
N ASP A 179 10.95 8.01 -31.14
CA ASP A 179 9.52 8.31 -31.07
C ASP A 179 8.92 8.47 -32.48
N SER A 180 7.67 8.04 -32.68
CA SER A 180 6.94 8.37 -33.90
C SER A 180 6.75 9.89 -34.01
N THR A 181 7.16 10.49 -35.13
CA THR A 181 6.86 11.89 -35.44
C THR A 181 5.40 12.02 -35.89
N ASP A 182 4.66 12.94 -35.27
CA ASP A 182 3.29 13.33 -35.68
C ASP A 182 3.21 13.76 -37.15
#